data_AF-A0A2N6GB71-F1
#
_entry.id   AF-A0A2N6GB71-F1
#
_cell.length_a   1.000
_cell.length_b   1.000
_cell.length_c   1.000
_cell.angle_alpha   90.00
_cell.angle_beta   90.00
_cell.angle_gamma   90.00
#
_symmetry.space_group_name_H-M   'P 1'
#
loop_
_entity.id
_entity.type
_entity.pdbx_description
1 polymer ?
#
loop_
_entity_poly.entity_id
_entity_poly.type
_entity_poly.pdbx_seq_one_letter_code
_entity_poly.pdbx_strand_id
1 'polypeptide(L)' 'MANLVVRNLDQRIVDALKQRASQHGRSAEAEHRALLEELLLKPKGKSFAEVLAAIPNVGRDEDFERVEDGIGRDDVFN' A
#
# COMPACT_ATOMS: atom_id res chain seq x y z
N MET A 1 16.23 23.01 11.59
CA MET A 1 14.87 22.52 11.89
C MET A 1 13.92 23.18 10.92
N ALA A 2 13.13 22.41 10.18
CA ALA A 2 12.15 22.96 9.25
C ALA A 2 10.78 22.95 9.93
N ASN A 3 10.06 24.08 9.86
CA ASN A 3 8.71 24.20 10.40
C ASN A 3 7.74 24.42 9.24
N LEU A 4 6.65 23.64 9.22
CA LEU A 4 5.58 23.77 8.24
C LEU A 4 4.30 24.22 8.95
N VAL A 5 3.78 25.38 8.57
CA VAL A 5 2.52 25.92 9.10
C VAL A 5 1.49 25.92 7.99
N VAL A 6 0.42 25.13 8.16
CA VAL A 6 -0.70 25.09 7.22
C VAL A 6 -1.81 25.99 7.76
N ARG A 7 -2.23 26.97 6.96
CA ARG A 7 -3.28 27.94 7.32
C ARG A 7 -4.56 27.63 6.55
N ASN A 8 -5.70 28.10 7.08
CA ASN A 8 -7.02 27.97 6.46
C ASN A 8 -7.43 26.51 6.16
N LEU A 9 -7.19 25.61 7.13
CA LEU A 9 -7.64 24.23 7.02
C LEU A 9 -9.15 24.13 7.29
N ASP A 10 -9.84 23.26 6.55
CA ASP A 10 -11.22 22.90 6.89
C ASP A 10 -11.24 22.23 8.27
N GLN A 11 -12.18 22.65 9.12
CA GLN A 11 -12.33 22.14 10.47
C GLN A 11 -12.51 20.61 10.48
N ARG A 12 -13.18 20.04 9.47
CA ARG A 12 -13.38 18.60 9.32
C ARG A 12 -12.06 17.84 9.22
N ILE A 13 -11.05 18.43 8.58
CA ILE A 13 -9.72 17.83 8.45
C ILE A 13 -9.01 17.84 9.81
N VAL A 14 -9.11 18.95 10.56
CA VAL A 14 -8.53 19.08 11.90
C VAL A 14 -9.14 18.04 12.85
N ASP A 15 -10.46 17.86 12.80
CA ASP A 15 -11.17 16.92 13.67
C ASP A 15 -10.82 15.47 13.32
N ALA A 16 -10.77 15.11 12.03
CA ALA A 16 -10.32 13.79 11.58
C ALA A 16 -8.87 13.49 12.00
N LEU A 17 -7.97 14.48 11.87
CA LEU A 17 -6.57 14.33 12.29
C LEU A 17 -6.46 14.11 13.80
N LYS A 18 -7.21 14.87 14.61
CA LYS A 18 -7.26 14.69 16.07
C LYS A 18 -7.78 13.31 16.44
N GLN A 19 -8.86 12.85 15.81
CA GLN A 19 -9.42 11.52 16.06
C GLN A 19 -8.40 10.42 15.76
N ARG A 20 -7.72 10.50 14.61
CA ARG A 20 -6.65 9.57 14.23
C ARG A 20 -5.48 9.61 15.22
N ALA A 21 -5.05 10.81 15.61
CA ALA A 21 -3.98 10.98 16.60
C ALA A 21 -4.34 10.33 17.95
N SER A 22 -5.58 10.50 18.42
CA SER A 22 -6.09 9.84 19.63
C SER A 22 -6.07 8.31 19.52
N GLN A 23 -6.46 7.76 18.36
CA GLN A 23 -6.41 6.30 18.13
C GLN A 23 -4.98 5.75 18.18
N HIS A 24 -4.00 6.53 17.70
CA HIS A 24 -2.59 6.14 17.68
C HIS A 24 -1.84 6.50 18.97
N GLY A 25 -2.50 7.13 19.95
CA GLY A 25 -1.86 7.58 21.19
C GLY A 25 -0.81 8.68 20.99
N ARG A 26 -0.98 9.51 19.95
CA ARG A 26 -0.05 10.58 19.56
C ARG A 26 -0.69 11.96 19.65
N SER A 27 0.15 13.01 19.72
CA SER A 27 -0.33 14.37 19.53
C SER A 27 -0.71 14.60 18.07
N ALA A 28 -1.60 15.57 17.81
CA ALA A 28 -2.00 15.93 16.44
C ALA A 28 -0.80 16.34 15.57
N GLU A 29 0.20 17.01 16.15
CA GLU A 29 1.44 17.36 15.44
C GLU A 29 2.28 16.12 15.11
N ALA A 30 2.42 15.18 16.04
CA ALA A 30 3.16 13.95 15.81
C ALA A 30 2.47 13.06 14.75
N GLU A 31 1.15 12.97 14.77
CA GLU A 31 0.39 12.26 13.73
C GLU A 31 0.49 12.95 12.37
N HIS A 32 0.46 14.29 12.33
CA HIS A 32 0.69 15.05 11.11
C HIS A 32 2.08 14.77 10.52
N ARG A 33 3.12 14.77 11.36
CA ARG A 33 4.48 14.45 10.93
C ARG A 33 4.58 13.02 10.40
N ALA A 34 4.01 12.06 11.10
CA ALA A 34 3.99 10.66 10.67
C ALA A 34 3.28 10.48 9.32
N LEU A 35 2.19 11.21 9.09
CA LEU A 35 1.43 11.16 7.83
C LEU A 35 2.23 11.78 6.67
N LEU A 36 2.95 12.87 6.91
CA LEU A 36 3.88 13.44 5.92
C LEU A 36 5.03 12.48 5.60
N GLU A 37 5.63 11.85 6.61
CA GLU A 37 6.68 10.84 6.40
C GLU A 37 6.15 9.63 5.61
N GLU A 38 4.97 9.14 5.97
CA GLU A 38 4.32 8.03 5.29
C GLU A 38 4.03 8.33 3.81
N LEU A 39 3.55 9.53 3.49
CA LEU A 39 3.18 9.88 2.11
C LEU A 39 4.36 10.33 1.26
N LEU A 40 5.35 11.00 1.85
CA LEU A 40 6.45 11.63 1.11
C LEU A 40 7.73 10.80 1.10
N LEU A 41 7.98 9.99 2.13
CA LEU A 41 9.23 9.23 2.27
C LEU A 41 9.08 7.75 1.96
N LYS A 42 7.87 7.18 2.01
CA LYS A 42 7.70 5.80 1.56
C LYS A 42 7.90 5.75 0.03
N PRO A 43 8.78 4.88 -0.48
CA PRO A 43 8.84 4.64 -1.91
C PRO A 43 7.46 4.20 -2.37
N LYS A 44 7.01 4.71 -3.53
CA LYS A 44 5.76 4.23 -4.14
C LYS A 44 5.80 2.71 -4.15
N GLY A 45 4.82 2.09 -3.48
CA GLY A 45 4.65 0.65 -3.56
C GLY A 45 4.52 0.29 -5.04
N LYS A 46 5.35 -0.63 -5.51
CA LYS A 46 5.20 -1.19 -6.85
C LYS A 46 3.83 -1.87 -6.91
N SER A 47 3.07 -1.63 -7.96
CA SER A 47 1.88 -2.41 -8.23
C SER A 47 2.22 -3.89 -8.35
N PHE A 48 1.24 -4.76 -8.13
CA PHE A 48 1.43 -6.21 -8.28
C PHE A 48 2.06 -6.56 -9.64
N ALA A 49 1.59 -5.92 -10.72
CA ALA A 49 2.16 -6.08 -12.06
C ALA A 49 3.62 -5.63 -12.17
N GLU A 50 3.99 -4.48 -11.56
CA GLU A 50 5.38 -4.01 -11.54
C GLU A 50 6.30 -4.92 -10.73
N VAL A 51 5.79 -5.55 -9.67
CA VAL A 51 6.55 -6.55 -8.91
C VAL A 51 6.78 -7.79 -9.76
N LEU A 52 5.74 -8.32 -10.43
CA LEU A 52 5.87 -9.48 -11.31
C LEU A 52 6.84 -9.22 -12.47
N ALA A 53 6.75 -8.04 -13.11
CA ALA A 53 7.64 -7.67 -14.20
C ALA A 53 9.11 -7.49 -13.75
N ALA A 54 9.35 -7.26 -12.46
CA ALA A 54 10.68 -7.15 -11.89
C ALA A 54 11.26 -8.50 -11.44
N ILE A 55 10.50 -9.61 -11.51
CA ILE A 55 11.01 -10.95 -11.20
C ILE A 55 12.09 -11.28 -12.25
N PRO A 56 13.32 -11.60 -11.82
CA PRO A 56 14.38 -11.98 -12.74
C PRO A 56 14.03 -13.31 -13.43
N ASN A 57 14.45 -13.47 -14.68
CA ASN A 57 14.33 -14.75 -15.35
C ASN A 57 15.33 -15.74 -14.70
N VAL A 58 14.81 -16.65 -13.87
CA VAL A 58 15.60 -17.59 -13.06
C VAL A 58 15.80 -18.95 -13.71
N GLY A 59 15.33 -19.17 -14.94
CA GLY A 59 15.56 -20.44 -15.63
C GLY A 59 14.38 -20.84 -16.51
N ARG A 60 14.03 -22.11 -16.47
CA ARG A 60 12.87 -22.66 -17.19
C ARG A 60 11.75 -22.82 -16.18
N ASP A 61 10.59 -22.24 -16.49
CA ASP A 61 9.39 -22.24 -15.64
C ASP A 61 8.71 -23.63 -15.61
N GLU A 62 9.50 -24.71 -15.55
CA GLU A 62 9.05 -26.11 -15.54
C GLU A 62 8.16 -26.42 -14.32
N ASP A 63 8.36 -25.67 -13.22
CA ASP A 63 7.55 -25.70 -12.00
C ASP A 63 6.17 -25.04 -12.16
N PHE A 64 5.98 -24.22 -13.20
CA PHE A 64 4.69 -23.61 -13.55
C PHE A 64 3.97 -24.36 -14.67
N GLU A 65 4.54 -25.45 -15.21
CA GLU A 65 3.86 -26.24 -16.23
C GLU A 65 2.55 -26.80 -15.67
N ARG A 66 1.45 -26.40 -16.32
CA ARG A 66 0.13 -26.93 -15.98
C ARG A 66 0.05 -28.37 -16.47
N VAL A 67 0.18 -29.29 -15.53
CA VAL A 67 -0.18 -30.70 -15.75
C VAL A 67 -1.71 -30.78 -15.69
N GLU A 68 -2.35 -30.99 -16.83
CA GLU A 68 -3.77 -31.37 -16.85
C GLU A 68 -3.88 -32.79 -16.28
N ASP A 69 -4.37 -32.93 -15.04
CA ASP A 69 -4.82 -34.23 -14.57
C ASP A 69 -5.95 -34.69 -15.51
N GLY A 70 -5.81 -35.87 -16.10
CA GLY A 70 -6.72 -36.42 -17.11
C GLY A 70 -8.14 -36.72 -16.63
N ILE A 71 -8.56 -36.17 -15.49
CA ILE A 71 -9.93 -36.20 -15.00
C ILE A 71 -10.64 -35.01 -15.63
N GLY A 72 -11.58 -35.33 -16.51
CA GLY A 72 -12.21 -34.45 -17.48
C GLY A 72 -12.58 -33.05 -16.99
N ARG A 73 -12.59 -32.13 -17.96
CA ARG A 73 -13.16 -30.80 -17.90
C ARG A 73 -14.58 -30.82 -17.30
N ASP A 74 -14.69 -30.77 -15.99
CA ASP A 74 -15.80 -30.10 -15.33
C ASP A 74 -15.43 -28.62 -15.31
N ASP A 75 -15.93 -27.88 -16.29
CA ASP A 75 -15.84 -26.43 -16.30
C ASP A 75 -16.53 -25.90 -15.04
N VAL A 76 -15.75 -25.60 -14.01
CA VAL A 76 -16.21 -25.10 -12.69
C VAL A 76 -16.97 -23.76 -12.77
N PHE A 77 -17.04 -23.18 -13.97
CA PHE A 77 -17.66 -21.89 -14.27
C PHE A 77 -18.78 -21.97 -15.32
N ASN A 78 -19.30 -23.16 -15.64
CA ASN A 78 -20.46 -23.33 -16.52
C ASN A 78 -21.74 -23.64 -15.71
#